data_AF-A0A9E5V6H2-F1
#
_entry.id   AF-A0A9E5V6H2-F1
#
_cell.length_a   1.000
_cell.length_b   1.000
_cell.length_c   1.000
_cell.angle_alpha   90.00
_cell.angle_beta   90.00
_cell.angle_gamma   90.00
#
_symmetry.space_group_name_H-M   'P 1'
#
loop_
_entity.id
_entity.type
_entity.pdbx_description
1 polymer ?
#
loop_
_entity_poly.entity_id
_entity_poly.type
_entity_poly.pdbx_seq_one_letter_code
_entity_poly.pdbx_strand_id
1 'polypeptide(L)' 'MLRGGSWNNNPRNCRSANRNRNLRNNRNNNIGFRVVCGVSSTLHR' A
#
# COMPACT_ATOMS: atom_id res chain seq x y z
N MET A 1 1.90 -5.35 4.30
CA MET A 1 0.47 -5.00 4.47
C MET A 1 0.07 -4.08 3.34
N LEU A 2 -1.10 -4.32 2.73
CA LEU A 2 -1.59 -3.53 1.59
C LEU A 2 -2.53 -2.42 2.05
N ARG A 3 -2.61 -1.33 1.29
CA ARG A 3 -3.37 -0.11 1.60
C ARG A 3 -4.13 0.41 0.39
N GLY A 4 -5.15 1.24 0.62
CA GLY A 4 -5.87 2.00 -0.41
C GLY A 4 -7.00 1.25 -1.10
N GLY A 5 -7.05 -0.08 -0.98
CA GLY A 5 -8.05 -0.90 -1.68
C GLY A 5 -7.77 -1.02 -3.18
N SER A 6 -8.69 -1.68 -3.89
CA SER A 6 -8.65 -1.96 -5.33
C SER A 6 -10.06 -1.86 -5.91
N TRP A 7 -10.19 -1.96 -7.23
CA TRP A 7 -11.46 -1.88 -7.95
C TRP A 7 -12.54 -2.86 -7.44
N ASN A 8 -12.15 -3.98 -6.84
CA ASN A 8 -13.07 -5.01 -6.31
C ASN A 8 -13.30 -4.92 -4.79
N ASN A 9 -12.90 -3.83 -4.13
CA ASN A 9 -13.07 -3.71 -2.68
C ASN A 9 -14.32 -2.91 -2.31
N ASN A 10 -15.01 -3.34 -1.25
CA ASN A 10 -16.08 -2.57 -0.61
C ASN A 10 -15.55 -1.19 -0.20
N PRO A 11 -16.29 -0.09 -0.41
CA PRO A 11 -15.85 1.27 -0.06
C PRO A 11 -15.32 1.43 1.37
N ARG A 12 -15.87 0.68 2.34
CA ARG A 12 -15.41 0.68 3.74
C ARG A 12 -13.96 0.20 3.89
N ASN A 13 -13.49 -0.65 2.97
CA ASN A 13 -12.15 -1.22 2.93
C ASN A 13 -11.15 -0.38 2.12
N CYS A 14 -11.61 0.64 1.39
CA CYS A 14 -10.75 1.56 0.61
C CYS A 14 -10.29 2.78 1.43
N ARG A 15 -10.62 2.85 2.73
CA ARG A 15 -10.20 3.92 3.63
C ARG A 15 -8.68 3.86 3.88
N SER A 16 -8.03 5.01 4.03
CA SER A 16 -6.60 5.14 4.32
C SER A 16 -6.17 4.40 5.61
N ALA A 17 -7.07 4.35 6.60
CA ALA A 17 -6.86 3.64 7.84
C ALA A 17 -6.93 2.11 7.70
N ASN A 18 -7.49 1.58 6.61
CA ASN A 18 -7.64 0.14 6.40
C ASN A 18 -6.33 -0.55 5.98
N ARG A 19 -6.19 -1.81 6.38
CA ARG A 19 -4.92 -2.50 6.61
C ARG A 19 -5.04 -3.95 6.13
N ASN A 20 -5.03 -4.18 4.82
CA ASN A 20 -5.33 -5.50 4.25
C ASN A 20 -4.18 -6.49 4.49
N ARG A 21 -4.52 -7.63 5.11
CA ARG A 21 -3.58 -8.71 5.48
C ARG A 21 -3.72 -9.88 4.52
N ASN A 22 -3.03 -9.79 3.39
CA ASN A 22 -2.84 -10.93 2.48
C ASN A 22 -1.58 -11.71 2.86
N LEU A 23 -1.59 -13.01 2.61
CA LEU A 23 -0.38 -13.84 2.68
C LEU A 23 0.67 -13.35 1.67
N ARG A 24 1.95 -13.51 1.99
CA ARG A 24 3.07 -13.02 1.16
C ARG A 24 3.09 -13.62 -0.25
N ASN A 25 2.59 -14.85 -0.41
CA ASN A 25 2.51 -15.55 -1.68
C ASN A 25 1.25 -15.20 -2.50
N ASN A 26 0.37 -14.34 -2.01
CA ASN A 26 -0.84 -13.96 -2.72
C ASN A 26 -0.48 -12.98 -3.87
N ARG A 27 -0.66 -13.44 -5.10
CA ARG A 27 -0.37 -12.71 -6.35
C ARG A 27 -1.65 -12.30 -7.09
N ASN A 28 -2.72 -12.00 -6.36
CA ASN A 28 -3.98 -11.58 -6.98
C ASN A 28 -3.78 -10.32 -7.84
N ASN A 29 -4.49 -10.24 -8.97
CA ASN A 29 -4.32 -9.17 -9.98
C ASN A 29 -4.82 -7.78 -9.49
N ASN A 30 -5.39 -7.72 -8.30
CA ASN A 30 -5.83 -6.50 -7.64
C ASN A 30 -4.84 -6.00 -6.57
N ILE A 31 -3.63 -6.57 -6.53
CA ILE A 31 -2.55 -6.20 -5.61
C ILE A 31 -1.44 -5.48 -6.38
N GLY A 32 -0.94 -4.35 -5.85
CA GLY A 32 0.17 -3.60 -6.42
C GLY A 32 0.94 -2.80 -5.37
N PHE A 33 1.92 -2.00 -5.80
CA PHE A 33 2.74 -1.13 -4.95
C PHE A 33 2.90 0.27 -5.57
N ARG A 34 3.24 1.26 -4.74
CA ARG A 34 3.63 2.60 -5.16
C ARG A 34 5.05 2.84 -4.69
N VAL A 35 5.93 3.27 -5.59
CA VAL A 35 7.31 3.64 -5.26
C VAL A 35 7.30 4.98 -4.52
N VAL A 36 8.25 5.15 -3.60
CA VAL A 36 8.50 6.42 -2.90
C VAL A 36 9.95 6.85 -3.15
N CYS A 37 10.17 8.15 -3.31
CA CYS A 37 11.51 8.71 -3.36
C CYS A 37 12.05 8.86 -1.93
N GLY A 38 13.27 8.39 -1.69
CA GLY A 38 13.98 8.69 -0.44
C GLY A 38 14.51 10.12 -0.47
N VAL A 39 14.29 10.88 0.60
CA VAL A 39 15.07 12.11 0.84
C VAL A 39 16.41 11.69 1.40
N SER A 40 17.49 11.96 0.67
CA SER A 40 18.84 11.92 1.26
C SER A 40 18.88 13.05 2.26
N SER A 41 19.05 12.74 3.54
CA SER A 41 19.25 13.75 4.57
C SER A 41 20.52 14.51 4.22
N THR A 42 20.37 15.73 3.71
CA THR A 42 21.44 16.72 3.76
C THR A 42 21.70 16.95 5.24
N LEU A 43 22.77 16.34 5.76
CA LEU A 43 23.27 16.65 7.09
C LEU A 43 23.64 18.13 7.06
N HIS A 44 22.79 18.97 7.65
CA HIS A 44 23.14 20.36 7.92
C HIS A 44 24.28 20.31 8.94
N ARG A 45 25.44 20.77 8.49
CA ARG A 45 26.70 20.84 9.24
C ARG A 45 26.57 21.75 10.45
#